data_AF-A0A2K3D7U4-F1
#
_entry.id   AF-A0A2K3D7U4-F1
#
_cell.length_a   1.000
_cell.length_b   1.000
_cell.length_c   1.000
_cell.angle_alpha   90.00
_cell.angle_beta   90.00
_cell.angle_gamma   90.00
#
_symmetry.space_group_name_H-M   'P 1'
#
loop_
_entity.id
_entity.type
_entity.pdbx_description
1 polymer ?
#
loop_
_entity_poly.entity_id
_entity_poly.type
_entity_poly.pdbx_seq_one_letter_code
_entity_poly.pdbx_strand_id
1 'polypeptide(L)'
;MNALPDQGEEISEAMKADLERLRAKSGASSSAGPSSQTQTSQAEAGGPFTGAKDALDKLLIADFFLVLFILAWLAAGVAQNAVAGSSPLLDAWYPLWPLLWQPALGVLMAGALVSGGIGWLNEQAAKREQQ
;
A
#
# COMPACT_ATOMS: atom_id res chain seq x y z
N MET A 1 31.04 -10.73 -57.70
CA MET A 1 31.18 -10.73 -56.23
C MET A 1 30.61 -9.41 -55.72
N ASN A 2 29.31 -9.35 -55.44
CA ASN A 2 28.64 -8.18 -54.88
C ASN A 2 28.77 -8.24 -53.36
N ALA A 3 29.75 -7.53 -52.80
CA ALA A 3 29.72 -7.21 -51.38
C ALA A 3 28.64 -6.12 -51.19
N LEU A 4 27.74 -6.30 -50.23
CA LEU A 4 26.70 -5.34 -49.87
C LEU A 4 27.20 -4.52 -48.66
N PRO A 5 27.65 -3.27 -48.85
CA PRO A 5 27.76 -2.29 -47.77
C PRO A 5 26.64 -1.25 -47.93
N ASP A 6 25.70 -1.20 -46.99
CA ASP A 6 24.94 0.05 -46.69
C ASP A 6 24.07 -0.12 -45.44
N GLN A 7 23.21 -1.16 -45.38
CA GLN A 7 22.21 -1.26 -44.32
C GLN A 7 22.74 -1.61 -42.92
N GLY A 8 23.87 -2.30 -42.83
CA GLY A 8 24.44 -2.69 -41.54
C GLY A 8 24.97 -1.51 -40.72
N GLU A 9 25.51 -0.50 -41.40
CA GLU A 9 26.10 0.67 -40.73
C GLU A 9 25.02 1.59 -40.18
N GLU A 10 23.94 1.85 -40.93
CA GLU A 10 22.81 2.67 -40.45
C GLU A 10 22.10 2.08 -39.24
N ILE A 11 21.87 0.75 -39.23
CA ILE A 11 21.25 0.05 -38.10
C ILE A 11 22.16 0.12 -36.85
N SER A 12 23.47 0.01 -37.06
CA SER A 12 24.44 0.12 -35.97
C SER A 12 24.52 1.54 -35.39
N GLU A 13 24.36 2.55 -36.25
CA GLU A 13 24.37 3.96 -35.86
C GLU A 13 23.10 4.34 -35.09
N ALA A 14 21.93 3.86 -35.54
CA ALA A 14 20.66 4.04 -34.83
C ALA A 14 20.67 3.37 -33.45
N MET A 15 21.20 2.14 -33.34
CA MET A 15 21.35 1.48 -32.04
C MET A 15 22.36 2.20 -31.14
N LYS A 16 23.45 2.73 -31.69
CA LYS A 16 24.46 3.46 -30.92
C LYS A 16 23.91 4.76 -30.36
N ALA A 17 23.13 5.50 -31.16
CA ALA A 17 22.45 6.71 -30.72
C ALA A 17 21.43 6.43 -29.59
N ASP A 18 20.67 5.34 -29.70
CA ASP A 18 19.72 4.94 -28.66
C ASP A 18 20.43 4.44 -27.39
N LEU A 19 21.55 3.73 -27.53
CA LEU A 19 22.41 3.32 -26.41
C LEU A 19 23.00 4.53 -25.67
N GLU A 20 23.38 5.59 -26.39
CA GLU A 20 23.93 6.81 -25.81
C GLU A 20 22.84 7.61 -25.09
N ARG A 21 21.62 7.65 -25.65
CA ARG A 21 20.44 8.23 -24.99
C ARG A 21 20.07 7.47 -23.72
N LEU A 22 20.08 6.13 -23.79
CA LEU A 22 19.86 5.26 -22.64
C LEU A 22 20.97 5.42 -21.62
N ARG A 23 22.24 5.57 -22.03
CA ARG A 23 23.38 5.80 -21.13
C ARG A 23 23.33 7.17 -20.46
N ALA A 24 22.93 8.21 -21.18
CA ALA A 24 22.69 9.53 -20.61
C ALA A 24 21.53 9.51 -19.59
N LYS A 25 20.47 8.74 -19.88
CA LYS A 25 19.32 8.55 -18.97
C LYS A 25 19.65 7.61 -17.79
N SER A 26 20.43 6.56 -18.03
CA SER A 26 20.79 5.53 -17.05
C SER A 26 22.00 5.93 -16.21
N GLY A 27 22.87 6.83 -16.64
CA GLY A 27 23.86 7.49 -15.77
C GLY A 27 23.20 8.30 -14.64
N ALA A 28 21.98 8.78 -14.86
CA ALA A 28 21.14 9.40 -13.83
C ALA A 28 20.26 8.39 -13.05
N SER A 29 20.13 7.14 -13.51
CA SER A 29 19.33 6.08 -12.84
C SER A 29 20.15 4.89 -12.30
N SER A 30 21.46 4.82 -12.54
CA SER A 30 22.34 3.71 -12.12
C SER A 30 23.08 3.96 -10.79
N SER A 31 22.84 5.11 -10.15
CA SER A 31 23.27 5.37 -8.77
C SER A 31 22.22 4.98 -7.71
N ALA A 32 21.10 4.36 -8.10
CA ALA A 32 20.06 3.96 -7.16
C ALA A 32 19.53 2.54 -7.44
N GLY A 33 20.09 1.55 -6.77
CA GLY A 33 19.43 0.27 -6.50
C GLY A 33 20.09 -0.42 -5.31
N PRO A 34 19.40 -1.28 -4.52
CA PRO A 34 18.05 -1.81 -4.73
C PRO A 34 17.15 -1.75 -3.46
N SER A 35 15.94 -1.21 -3.56
CA SER A 35 14.86 -1.59 -2.64
C SER A 35 13.52 -1.03 -3.13
N SER A 36 12.54 -1.93 -3.22
CA SER A 36 11.10 -1.65 -3.33
C SER A 36 10.69 -0.78 -4.52
N GLN A 37 10.48 -1.45 -5.66
CA GLN A 37 9.38 -1.12 -6.55
C GLN A 37 8.06 -1.36 -5.79
N THR A 38 7.71 -0.44 -4.91
CA THR A 38 6.33 -0.11 -4.56
C THR A 38 6.28 1.39 -4.71
N GLN A 39 5.57 1.82 -5.75
CA GLN A 39 5.37 3.21 -6.09
C GLN A 39 5.01 4.01 -4.83
N THR A 40 5.97 4.80 -4.36
CA THR A 40 5.68 5.93 -3.51
C THR A 40 6.42 7.09 -4.13
N SER A 41 5.77 7.70 -5.12
CA SER A 41 6.01 9.10 -5.46
C SER A 41 5.85 9.92 -4.18
N GLN A 42 6.95 10.21 -3.50
CA GLN A 42 6.96 11.18 -2.40
C GLN A 42 8.37 11.72 -2.16
N ALA A 43 8.90 12.40 -3.17
CA ALA A 43 9.66 13.62 -2.93
C ALA A 43 8.74 14.77 -3.35
N GLU A 44 8.70 15.82 -2.53
CA GLU A 44 7.87 17.03 -2.63
C GLU A 44 6.50 17.02 -1.93
N ALA A 45 6.39 18.01 -1.03
CA ALA A 45 5.21 18.53 -0.36
C ALA A 45 4.52 17.61 0.67
N GLY A 46 4.68 17.96 1.95
CA GLY A 46 3.87 17.47 3.06
C GLY A 46 2.39 17.80 2.89
N GLY A 47 1.68 16.98 2.12
CA GLY A 47 0.24 17.03 1.94
C GLY A 47 -0.50 16.17 2.97
N PRO A 48 -1.79 16.45 3.24
CA PRO A 48 -2.61 15.82 4.29
C PRO A 48 -2.76 14.28 4.17
N PHE A 49 -2.37 13.69 3.04
CA PHE A 49 -2.42 12.24 2.78
C PHE A 49 -1.25 11.44 3.37
N THR A 50 -0.13 12.08 3.74
CA THR A 50 0.96 11.40 4.47
C THR A 50 0.55 11.14 5.92
N GLY A 51 -0.06 12.14 6.58
CA GLY A 51 -0.59 11.99 7.94
C GLY A 51 -1.69 10.93 8.06
N ALA A 52 -2.49 10.71 7.00
CA ALA A 52 -3.45 9.62 6.97
C ALA A 52 -2.76 8.25 6.92
N LYS A 53 -1.70 8.08 6.11
CA LYS A 53 -0.92 6.83 6.08
C LYS A 53 -0.27 6.54 7.44
N ASP A 54 0.37 7.53 8.05
CA ASP A 54 0.95 7.40 9.41
C ASP A 54 -0.10 7.04 10.47
N ALA A 55 -1.31 7.62 10.36
CA ALA A 55 -2.42 7.29 11.25
C ALA A 55 -2.96 5.88 11.02
N LEU A 56 -3.03 5.40 9.77
CA LEU A 56 -3.40 4.03 9.43
C LEU A 56 -2.37 3.03 9.95
N ASP A 57 -1.06 3.27 9.77
CA ASP A 57 -0.01 2.40 10.29
C ASP A 57 -0.04 2.33 11.82
N LYS A 58 -0.25 3.47 12.49
CA LYS A 58 -0.45 3.50 13.95
C LYS A 58 -1.73 2.80 14.39
N LEU A 59 -2.82 2.92 13.63
CA LEU A 59 -4.06 2.23 13.93
C LEU A 59 -3.90 0.72 13.78
N LEU A 60 -3.23 0.25 12.72
CA LEU A 60 -2.92 -1.15 12.47
C LEU A 60 -2.02 -1.74 13.56
N ILE A 61 -0.96 -1.03 13.96
CA ILE A 61 -0.08 -1.50 15.02
C ILE A 61 -0.83 -1.55 16.36
N ALA A 62 -1.64 -0.53 16.66
CA ALA A 62 -2.44 -0.49 17.87
C ALA A 62 -3.50 -1.59 17.90
N ASP A 63 -4.19 -1.83 16.78
CA ASP A 63 -5.18 -2.91 16.62
C ASP A 63 -4.54 -4.28 16.86
N PHE A 64 -3.35 -4.54 16.30
CA PHE A 64 -2.64 -5.79 16.52
C PHE A 64 -2.31 -6.07 17.99
N PHE A 65 -1.73 -5.09 18.70
CA PHE A 65 -1.44 -5.22 20.13
C PHE A 65 -2.72 -5.36 20.97
N LEU A 66 -3.75 -4.61 20.60
CA LEU A 66 -5.05 -4.68 21.23
C LEU A 66 -5.64 -6.07 21.09
N VAL A 67 -5.63 -6.67 19.89
CA VAL A 67 -6.08 -8.06 19.63
C VAL A 67 -5.30 -9.07 20.46
N LEU A 68 -3.97 -8.95 20.57
CA LEU A 68 -3.17 -9.84 21.41
C LEU A 68 -3.54 -9.72 22.89
N PHE A 69 -3.72 -8.50 23.39
CA PHE A 69 -4.15 -8.25 24.76
C PHE A 69 -5.54 -8.86 25.02
N ILE A 70 -6.45 -8.65 24.07
CA ILE A 70 -7.82 -9.16 24.07
C ILE A 70 -7.82 -10.70 24.06
N LEU A 71 -6.98 -11.35 23.26
CA LEU A 71 -6.81 -12.81 23.31
C LEU A 71 -6.28 -13.32 24.65
N ALA A 72 -5.27 -12.65 25.22
CA ALA A 72 -4.75 -13.02 26.54
C ALA A 72 -5.81 -12.88 27.63
N TRP A 73 -6.59 -11.80 27.58
CA TRP A 73 -7.70 -11.54 28.48
C TRP A 73 -8.83 -12.57 28.32
N LEU A 74 -9.19 -12.92 27.09
CA LEU A 74 -10.19 -13.95 26.80
C LEU A 74 -9.72 -15.31 27.33
N ALA A 75 -8.46 -15.68 27.11
CA ALA A 75 -7.88 -16.91 27.64
C ALA A 75 -7.95 -16.94 29.18
N ALA A 76 -7.63 -15.83 29.85
CA ALA A 76 -7.79 -15.69 31.30
C ALA A 76 -9.26 -15.78 31.74
N GLY A 77 -10.17 -15.12 31.03
CA GLY A 77 -11.61 -15.15 31.31
C GLY A 77 -12.25 -16.52 31.12
N VAL A 78 -11.81 -17.29 30.12
CA VAL A 78 -12.22 -18.68 29.88
C VAL A 78 -11.63 -19.61 30.93
N ALA A 79 -10.35 -19.45 31.27
CA ALA A 79 -9.72 -20.21 32.35
C ALA A 79 -10.42 -19.96 33.70
N GLN A 80 -10.76 -18.70 33.99
CA GLN A 80 -11.51 -18.34 35.20
C GLN A 80 -12.94 -18.89 35.18
N ASN A 81 -13.63 -18.82 34.04
CA ASN A 81 -14.98 -19.36 33.91
C ASN A 81 -15.01 -20.87 34.16
N ALA A 82 -14.01 -21.60 33.64
CA ALA A 82 -13.87 -23.03 33.84
C ALA A 82 -13.63 -23.43 35.31
N VAL A 83 -13.08 -22.53 36.13
CA VAL A 83 -12.75 -22.80 37.54
C VAL A 83 -13.80 -22.26 38.52
N ALA A 84 -14.39 -21.09 38.24
CA ALA A 84 -15.21 -20.35 39.21
C ALA A 84 -16.69 -20.18 38.80
N GLY A 85 -17.10 -20.61 37.60
CA GLY A 85 -18.49 -20.59 37.13
C GLY A 85 -19.14 -19.20 37.00
N SER A 86 -18.37 -18.12 37.22
CA SER A 86 -18.78 -16.73 37.06
C SER A 86 -17.62 -15.98 36.42
N SER A 87 -17.85 -15.33 35.27
CA SER A 87 -16.80 -14.65 34.54
C SER A 87 -17.20 -13.22 34.17
N PRO A 88 -17.01 -12.28 35.12
CA PRO A 88 -17.07 -10.85 34.84
C PRO A 88 -16.10 -10.42 33.73
N LEU A 89 -15.02 -11.19 33.51
CA LEU A 89 -14.08 -10.98 32.42
C LEU A 89 -14.70 -11.25 31.04
N LEU A 90 -15.55 -12.28 30.93
CA LEU A 90 -16.32 -12.57 29.72
C LEU A 90 -17.46 -11.56 29.52
N ASP A 91 -18.13 -11.13 30.59
CA ASP A 91 -19.16 -10.09 30.48
C ASP A 91 -18.57 -8.73 30.08
N ALA A 92 -17.36 -8.40 30.53
CA ALA A 92 -16.63 -7.23 30.07
C ALA A 92 -16.19 -7.38 28.61
N TRP A 93 -15.86 -8.60 28.15
CA TRP A 93 -15.41 -8.86 26.78
C TRP A 93 -16.47 -8.59 25.70
N TYR A 94 -17.71 -9.04 25.93
CA TYR A 94 -18.79 -8.94 24.96
C TYR A 94 -19.03 -7.52 24.40
N PRO A 95 -19.10 -6.45 25.22
CA PRO A 95 -19.28 -5.08 24.72
C PRO A 95 -18.03 -4.47 24.07
N LEU A 96 -16.82 -4.97 24.37
CA LEU A 96 -15.60 -4.49 23.68
C LEU A 96 -15.59 -4.91 22.21
N TRP A 97 -16.25 -6.02 21.86
CA TRP A 97 -16.31 -6.51 20.49
C TRP A 97 -16.91 -5.48 19.51
N PRO A 98 -18.15 -5.00 19.66
CA PRO A 98 -18.67 -3.95 18.77
C PRO A 98 -17.83 -2.68 18.84
N LEU A 99 -17.25 -2.34 20.00
CA LEU A 99 -16.44 -1.12 20.14
C LEU A 99 -15.11 -1.18 19.37
N LEU A 100 -14.50 -2.37 19.21
CA LEU A 100 -13.30 -2.58 18.41
C LEU A 100 -13.63 -2.69 16.91
N TRP A 101 -14.57 -3.56 16.59
CA TRP A 101 -14.81 -3.96 15.20
C TRP A 101 -15.61 -2.91 14.43
N GLN A 102 -16.51 -2.16 15.07
CA GLN A 102 -17.29 -1.14 14.35
C GLN A 102 -16.43 0.03 13.85
N PRO A 103 -15.53 0.65 14.66
CA PRO A 103 -14.63 1.67 14.14
C PRO A 103 -13.65 1.13 13.10
N ALA A 104 -13.09 -0.07 13.30
CA ALA A 104 -12.17 -0.69 12.35
C ALA A 104 -12.83 -0.94 10.98
N LEU A 105 -14.05 -1.49 10.98
CA LEU A 105 -14.85 -1.66 9.76
C LEU A 105 -15.22 -0.32 9.12
N GLY A 106 -15.49 0.70 9.92
CA GLY A 106 -15.76 2.06 9.43
C GLY A 106 -14.57 2.66 8.69
N VAL A 107 -13.36 2.54 9.23
CA VAL A 107 -12.12 2.99 8.58
C VAL A 107 -11.84 2.19 7.30
N LEU A 108 -12.06 0.88 7.31
CA LEU A 108 -11.90 0.03 6.14
C LEU A 108 -12.87 0.43 5.02
N MET A 109 -14.16 0.60 5.35
CA MET A 109 -15.18 1.05 4.41
C MET A 109 -14.87 2.45 3.87
N ALA A 110 -14.45 3.39 4.73
CA ALA A 110 -14.04 4.72 4.30
C ALA A 110 -12.83 4.66 3.35
N GLY A 111 -11.81 3.84 3.65
CA GLY A 111 -10.66 3.61 2.78
C GLY A 111 -11.06 2.99 1.44
N ALA A 112 -11.94 2.00 1.44
CA ALA A 112 -12.45 1.36 0.24
C ALA A 112 -13.30 2.31 -0.62
N LEU A 113 -14.16 3.12 0.00
CA LEU A 113 -14.95 4.15 -0.69
C LEU A 113 -14.07 5.22 -1.33
N VAL A 114 -13.04 5.68 -0.61
CA VAL A 114 -12.08 6.66 -1.14
C VAL A 114 -11.30 6.05 -2.31
N SER A 115 -10.82 4.80 -2.17
CA SER A 115 -10.08 4.11 -3.24
C SER A 115 -10.93 3.83 -4.48
N GLY A 116 -12.17 3.35 -4.29
CA GLY A 116 -13.09 3.05 -5.39
C GLY A 116 -13.65 4.31 -6.06
N GLY A 117 -13.97 5.33 -5.26
CA GLY A 117 -14.52 6.60 -5.75
C GLY A 117 -13.52 7.39 -6.59
N ILE A 118 -12.25 7.44 -6.18
CA ILE A 118 -11.19 8.12 -6.95
C ILE A 118 -10.90 7.37 -8.26
N GLY A 119 -10.90 6.02 -8.24
CA GLY A 119 -10.69 5.20 -9.43
C GLY A 119 -11.76 5.43 -10.51
N TRP A 120 -13.03 5.52 -10.10
CA TRP A 120 -14.13 5.78 -11.03
C TRP A 120 -14.07 7.18 -11.66
N LEU A 121 -13.63 8.18 -10.90
CA LEU A 121 -13.51 9.56 -11.39
C LEU A 121 -12.40 9.69 -12.46
N ASN A 122 -11.26 9.03 -12.24
CA ASN A 122 -10.14 9.00 -13.21
C ASN A 122 -10.50 8.24 -14.50
N GLU A 123 -11.21 7.11 -14.37
CA GLU A 123 -11.70 6.34 -15.52
C GLU A 123 -12.63 7.18 -16.40
N GLN A 124 -13.50 8.01 -15.79
CA GLN A 124 -14.37 8.92 -16.53
C GLN A 124 -13.63 10.08 -17.21
N ALA A 125 -12.60 10.63 -16.57
CA ALA A 125 -11.79 11.70 -17.17
C ALA A 125 -10.99 11.18 -18.38
N ALA A 126 -10.36 10.01 -18.26
CA ALA A 126 -9.63 9.36 -19.35
C ALA A 126 -10.54 9.00 -20.54
N LYS A 127 -11.80 8.63 -20.27
CA LYS A 127 -12.80 8.37 -21.32
C LYS A 127 -13.23 9.61 -22.11
N ARG A 128 -13.11 10.81 -21.53
CA ARG A 128 -13.49 12.06 -22.18
C ARG A 128 -12.40 12.64 -23.08
N GLU A 129 -11.14 12.30 -22.87
CA GLU A 129 -10.04 12.72 -23.75
C GLU A 129 -9.90 11.83 -25.00
N GLN A 130 -10.57 10.68 -25.04
CA GLN A 130 -10.58 9.78 -26.20
C GLN A 130 -11.81 9.96 -27.11
N GLN A 131 -12.71 10.90 -26.80
CA GLN A 131 -13.84 11.31 -27.64
C GLN A 131 -13.58 12.68 -28.26
#